data_AF-A0A947CJ83-F1
#
_entry.id   AF-A0A947CJ83-F1
#
_cell.length_a   1.000
_cell.length_b   1.000
_cell.length_c   1.000
_cell.angle_alpha   90.00
_cell.angle_beta   90.00
_cell.angle_gamma   90.00
#
_symmetry.space_group_name_H-M   'P 1'
#
loop_
_entity.id
_entity.type
_entity.pdbx_description
1 polymer ?
#
loop_
_entity_poly.entity_id
_entity_poly.type
_entity_poly.pdbx_seq_one_letter_code
_entity_poly.pdbx_strand_id
1 'polypeptide(L)'
;MRHLLLGIVACSLLGILRPAFADAPAGPMEEAFTELFAFPLSPGAAVVPLPRFDDDGGTRVLQEVTLRVESRISAAVTVENESALPAPAVTLNLTGLLTVDLRGLSTLIAANATAASPPLGASDGIDGSGPDFFDFGTVVADGTDTAAIMSGLDAFIGPGTLDAVAFGSGSFALSGTAATSVMVSNFMASGKVTVVYRYRLVPTGACCFSDGSCVLTTDANCVAAGGVYQGEATDCGVVACPQPGACCFPDGSCVAAAGIGGDDCTAAGGVYQGDDTDCAGVACPQPGACCFADGSCALAGVIGGADCVTAGGVYQGNDSDCATVACPQPGACCFPDGSCALAASIGGAGCVAGGGVYQGNDTTCVAAVCPQ
;
A
#
# COMPACT_ATOMS: atom_id res chain seq x y z
N MET A 1 47.59 -15.18 -1.06
CA MET A 1 47.06 -16.37 -0.36
C MET A 1 46.50 -15.90 0.99
N ARG A 2 45.19 -16.09 1.22
CA ARG A 2 44.45 -15.93 2.52
C ARG A 2 44.50 -14.53 3.17
N HIS A 3 43.43 -13.89 3.61
CA HIS A 3 41.99 -14.19 3.71
C HIS A 3 41.25 -12.84 3.79
N LEU A 4 40.23 -12.65 2.96
CA LEU A 4 39.29 -11.53 3.00
C LEU A 4 38.03 -12.06 3.70
N LEU A 5 37.72 -11.62 4.92
CA LEU A 5 36.45 -11.93 5.58
C LEU A 5 35.43 -10.85 5.20
N LEU A 6 34.59 -11.18 4.21
CA LEU A 6 33.40 -10.44 3.84
C LEU A 6 32.22 -11.09 4.59
N GLY A 7 31.70 -10.42 5.61
CA GLY A 7 30.51 -10.85 6.37
C GLY A 7 29.24 -10.55 5.58
N ILE A 8 28.91 -11.40 4.61
CA ILE A 8 27.60 -11.41 3.96
C ILE A 8 26.60 -12.08 4.92
N VAL A 9 25.65 -11.31 5.44
CA VAL A 9 24.46 -11.86 6.10
C VAL A 9 23.63 -12.56 5.03
N ALA A 10 23.42 -13.86 5.22
CA ALA A 10 22.70 -14.73 4.32
C ALA A 10 21.21 -14.35 4.25
N CYS A 11 20.79 -13.81 3.10
CA CYS A 11 19.39 -13.84 2.68
C CYS A 11 19.10 -15.24 2.13
N SER A 12 18.73 -16.18 3.00
CA SER A 12 18.30 -17.52 2.58
C SER A 12 16.83 -17.48 2.14
N LEU A 13 16.63 -17.59 0.83
CA LEU A 13 15.40 -18.07 0.21
C LEU A 13 15.16 -19.52 0.69
N LEU A 14 14.17 -19.74 1.55
CA LEU A 14 13.58 -21.07 1.76
C LEU A 14 12.06 -20.91 1.88
N GLY A 15 11.35 -21.68 1.07
CA GLY A 15 9.95 -21.45 0.70
C GLY A 15 8.90 -21.62 1.81
N ILE A 16 7.79 -20.94 1.56
CA ILE A 16 6.40 -21.36 1.76
C ILE A 16 6.18 -22.25 2.99
N LEU A 17 6.03 -21.61 4.13
CA LEU A 17 5.07 -21.96 5.19
C LEU A 17 4.85 -20.68 6.00
N ARG A 18 3.75 -19.98 5.70
CA ARG A 18 3.29 -18.84 6.49
C ARG A 18 3.06 -19.31 7.93
N PRO A 19 3.72 -18.75 8.96
CA PRO A 19 3.31 -19.01 10.32
C PRO A 19 1.94 -18.37 10.55
N ALA A 20 1.04 -19.12 11.18
CA ALA A 20 -0.21 -18.58 11.70
C ALA A 20 0.11 -17.41 12.66
N PHE A 21 -0.51 -16.25 12.42
CA PHE A 21 -0.40 -15.02 13.21
C PHE A 21 -1.09 -15.15 14.59
N ALA A 22 -0.80 -16.19 15.35
CA ALA A 22 -1.40 -16.39 16.67
C ALA A 22 -0.57 -15.84 17.83
N ASP A 23 0.73 -15.52 17.65
CA ASP A 23 1.60 -15.05 18.74
C ASP A 23 2.67 -14.05 18.25
N ALA A 24 2.27 -12.94 17.63
CA ALA A 24 3.19 -11.81 17.44
C ALA A 24 3.42 -11.13 18.81
N PRO A 25 4.67 -10.95 19.28
CA PRO A 25 4.92 -10.34 20.57
C PRO A 25 4.37 -8.90 20.57
N ALA A 26 3.60 -8.55 21.60
CA ALA A 26 2.90 -7.27 21.75
C ALA A 26 3.83 -6.05 21.97
N GLY A 27 5.10 -6.15 21.59
CA GLY A 27 6.10 -5.09 21.69
C GLY A 27 6.40 -4.45 20.34
N PRO A 28 6.93 -3.22 20.32
CA PRO A 28 7.45 -2.62 19.10
C PRO A 28 8.57 -3.50 18.53
N MET A 29 8.52 -3.73 17.23
CA MET A 29 9.60 -4.35 16.48
C MET A 29 10.76 -3.36 16.36
N GLU A 30 11.99 -3.86 16.25
CA GLU A 30 13.18 -3.04 16.12
C GLU A 30 14.07 -3.58 15.01
N GLU A 31 14.57 -2.70 14.14
CA GLU A 31 15.64 -3.00 13.19
C GLU A 31 16.74 -1.93 13.31
N ALA A 32 18.00 -2.32 13.09
CA ALA A 32 19.13 -1.43 13.26
C ALA A 32 20.14 -1.61 12.13
N PHE A 33 20.66 -0.49 11.64
CA PHE A 33 21.68 -0.44 10.59
C PHE A 33 22.88 0.34 11.10
N THR A 34 24.07 -0.22 10.94
CA THR A 34 25.31 0.35 11.47
C THR A 34 26.34 0.50 10.37
N GLU A 35 26.94 1.68 10.28
CA GLU A 35 28.02 1.98 9.35
C GLU A 35 29.18 2.67 10.06
N LEU A 36 30.38 2.47 9.53
CA LEU A 36 31.62 3.02 10.11
C LEU A 36 31.99 4.35 9.45
N PHE A 37 32.69 5.20 10.20
CA PHE A 37 33.30 6.40 9.67
C PHE A 37 34.73 6.58 10.18
N ALA A 38 35.55 7.26 9.40
CA ALA A 38 36.85 7.77 9.80
C ALA A 38 37.24 8.98 8.95
N PHE A 39 37.78 10.04 9.57
CA PHE A 39 38.26 11.23 8.87
C PHE A 39 39.31 11.99 9.70
N PRO A 40 40.27 12.68 9.07
CA PRO A 40 41.22 13.55 9.77
C PRO A 40 40.51 14.77 10.36
N LEU A 41 40.95 15.23 11.53
CA LEU A 41 40.39 16.40 12.20
C LEU A 41 41.07 17.70 11.72
N SER A 42 40.28 18.78 11.53
CA SER A 42 40.65 20.22 11.33
C SER A 42 40.45 20.89 9.95
N PRO A 43 39.21 21.13 9.46
CA PRO A 43 37.98 20.39 9.71
C PRO A 43 37.87 19.22 8.73
N GLY A 44 37.36 18.09 9.21
CA GLY A 44 37.04 16.93 8.39
C GLY A 44 35.62 16.48 8.64
N ALA A 45 35.08 15.76 7.67
CA ALA A 45 33.77 15.15 7.76
C ALA A 45 33.76 13.83 6.99
N ALA A 46 32.82 12.97 7.34
CA ALA A 46 32.48 11.78 6.59
C ALA A 46 30.96 11.75 6.36
N VAL A 47 30.59 11.32 5.16
CA VAL A 47 29.20 10.97 4.83
C VAL A 47 29.03 9.48 5.09
N VAL A 48 28.04 9.13 5.90
CA VAL A 48 27.74 7.77 6.34
C VAL A 48 26.36 7.39 5.79
N PRO A 49 26.30 6.64 4.68
CA PRO A 49 25.04 6.28 4.04
C PRO A 49 24.34 5.18 4.85
N LEU A 50 23.17 5.47 5.40
CA LEU A 50 22.34 4.52 6.15
C LEU A 50 21.06 4.24 5.36
N PRO A 51 20.53 3.01 5.35
CA PRO A 51 19.29 2.73 4.63
C PRO A 51 18.11 3.44 5.28
N ARG A 52 17.16 3.86 4.43
CA ARG A 52 15.84 4.32 4.87
C ARG A 52 15.01 3.16 5.41
N PHE A 53 14.02 3.49 6.22
CA PHE A 53 13.02 2.54 6.68
C PHE A 53 12.13 2.11 5.51
N ASP A 54 12.03 0.80 5.29
CA ASP A 54 11.09 0.21 4.34
C ASP A 54 9.76 -0.06 5.07
N ASP A 55 8.71 0.65 4.67
CA ASP A 55 7.37 0.50 5.24
C ASP A 55 6.63 -0.74 4.71
N ASP A 56 7.24 -1.48 3.77
CA ASP A 56 6.72 -2.72 3.17
C ASP A 56 5.27 -2.53 2.66
N GLY A 57 5.05 -1.44 1.92
CA GLY A 57 3.74 -1.09 1.38
C GLY A 57 2.71 -0.72 2.45
N GLY A 58 3.16 -0.24 3.62
CA GLY A 58 2.33 0.21 4.73
C GLY A 58 2.01 -0.88 5.77
N THR A 59 2.59 -2.08 5.65
CA THR A 59 2.47 -3.13 6.68
C THR A 59 3.36 -2.85 7.89
N ARG A 60 4.34 -1.95 7.77
CA ARG A 60 5.24 -1.54 8.85
C ARG A 60 5.09 -0.05 9.11
N VAL A 61 4.61 0.32 10.29
CA VAL A 61 4.41 1.73 10.67
C VAL A 61 5.48 2.16 11.65
N LEU A 62 6.38 3.02 11.17
CA LEU A 62 7.46 3.62 11.95
C LEU A 62 6.90 4.42 13.15
N GLN A 63 7.46 4.21 14.33
CA GLN A 63 7.05 4.83 15.60
C GLN A 63 8.14 5.74 16.18
N GLU A 64 9.41 5.35 16.01
CA GLU A 64 10.56 6.08 16.53
C GLU A 64 11.79 5.82 15.65
N VAL A 65 12.60 6.85 15.45
CA VAL A 65 13.94 6.75 14.87
C VAL A 65 14.93 7.14 15.96
N THR A 66 15.87 6.27 16.26
CA THR A 66 16.96 6.52 17.20
C THR A 66 18.30 6.49 16.46
N LEU A 67 19.10 7.54 16.60
CA LEU A 67 20.48 7.63 16.15
C LEU A 67 21.40 7.37 17.33
N ARG A 68 22.25 6.35 17.25
CA ARG A 68 23.29 6.04 18.24
C ARG A 68 24.64 6.23 17.59
N VAL A 69 25.55 6.87 18.30
CA VAL A 69 26.90 7.12 17.80
C VAL A 69 27.89 6.67 18.85
N GLU A 70 28.86 5.89 18.40
CA GLU A 70 30.06 5.59 19.18
C GLU A 70 31.26 6.14 18.39
N SER A 71 32.10 6.91 19.06
CA SER A 71 33.19 7.63 18.43
C SER A 71 34.49 7.46 19.19
N ARG A 72 35.57 7.68 18.45
CA ARG A 72 36.95 7.61 18.87
C ARG A 72 37.69 8.78 18.24
N ILE A 73 38.23 9.65 19.07
CA ILE A 73 39.21 10.66 18.69
C ILE A 73 40.58 10.13 19.08
N SER A 74 41.53 10.14 18.14
CA SER A 74 42.87 9.63 18.38
C SER A 74 43.95 10.54 17.81
N ALA A 75 45.10 10.61 18.47
CA ALA A 75 46.30 11.24 17.93
C ALA A 75 47.54 10.49 18.41
N ALA A 76 48.55 10.37 17.56
CA ALA A 76 49.88 9.92 17.95
C ALA A 76 50.70 11.13 18.41
N VAL A 77 51.26 11.06 19.62
CA VAL A 77 51.97 12.20 20.23
C VAL A 77 53.32 11.78 20.76
N THR A 78 54.35 12.52 20.37
CA THR A 78 55.68 12.43 20.97
C THR A 78 56.10 13.79 21.53
N VAL A 79 56.93 13.75 22.56
CA VAL A 79 57.49 14.94 23.20
C VAL A 79 58.98 14.77 23.40
N GLU A 80 59.71 15.87 23.33
CA GLU A 80 61.15 15.90 23.52
C GLU A 80 61.55 17.14 24.31
N ASN A 81 62.36 16.94 25.35
CA ASN A 81 62.86 18.03 26.18
C ASN A 81 64.09 18.68 25.54
N GLU A 82 63.90 19.90 25.06
CA GLU A 82 64.93 20.75 24.42
C GLU A 82 65.78 21.52 25.45
N SER A 83 65.50 21.35 26.75
CA SER A 83 66.20 22.04 27.82
C SER A 83 67.48 21.33 28.22
N ALA A 84 68.54 22.10 28.49
CA ALA A 84 69.78 21.58 29.10
C ALA A 84 69.61 21.06 30.56
N LEU A 85 68.41 21.22 31.14
CA LEU A 85 68.04 20.71 32.46
C LEU A 85 66.96 19.64 32.34
N PRO A 86 66.92 18.65 33.25
CA PRO A 86 65.82 17.71 33.34
C PRO A 86 64.47 18.42 33.50
N ALA A 87 63.43 17.86 32.89
CA ALA A 87 62.08 18.40 32.91
C ALA A 87 61.14 17.54 33.77
N PRO A 88 60.20 18.14 34.50
CA PRO A 88 59.10 17.39 35.09
C PRO A 88 58.19 16.83 34.00
N ALA A 89 57.26 15.94 34.39
CA ALA A 89 56.30 15.32 33.49
C ALA A 89 55.55 16.35 32.61
N VAL A 90 55.46 16.05 31.32
CA VAL A 90 54.60 16.77 30.38
C VAL A 90 53.22 16.14 30.42
N THR A 91 52.18 16.95 30.61
CA THR A 91 50.79 16.48 30.57
C THR A 91 50.14 16.91 29.25
N LEU A 92 49.55 15.95 28.56
CA LEU A 92 48.76 16.10 27.35
C LEU A 92 47.27 15.99 27.70
N ASN A 93 46.47 16.93 27.21
CA ASN A 93 45.01 16.84 27.14
C ASN A 93 44.57 16.84 25.69
N LEU A 94 43.98 15.74 25.25
CA LEU A 94 43.33 15.61 23.95
C LEU A 94 41.84 15.81 24.14
N THR A 95 41.28 16.79 23.45
CA THR A 95 39.85 17.10 23.48
C THR A 95 39.29 17.07 22.06
N GLY A 96 38.03 16.75 21.93
CA GLY A 96 37.35 16.98 20.67
C GLY A 96 35.85 16.91 20.80
N LEU A 97 35.22 17.49 19.79
CA LEU A 97 33.78 17.57 19.64
C LEU A 97 33.43 16.91 18.32
N LEU A 98 32.56 15.91 18.39
CA LEU A 98 32.01 15.24 17.22
C LEU A 98 30.50 15.46 17.19
N THR A 99 29.99 15.85 16.03
CA THR A 99 28.56 15.90 15.76
C THR A 99 28.24 14.93 14.63
N VAL A 100 27.11 14.24 14.75
CA VAL A 100 26.52 13.48 13.65
C VAL A 100 25.11 13.99 13.47
N ASP A 101 24.78 14.45 12.27
CA ASP A 101 23.44 14.87 11.89
C ASP A 101 22.83 13.88 10.90
N LEU A 102 21.58 13.49 11.15
CA LEU A 102 20.76 12.71 10.24
C LEU A 102 19.40 13.39 10.11
N ARG A 103 19.25 14.28 9.11
CA ARG A 103 17.98 14.99 8.83
C ARG A 103 17.45 15.78 10.03
N GLY A 104 18.33 16.47 10.76
CA GLY A 104 17.97 17.23 11.95
C GLY A 104 17.88 16.40 13.23
N LEU A 105 18.09 15.08 13.16
CA LEU A 105 18.38 14.24 14.31
C LEU A 105 19.88 14.28 14.57
N SER A 106 20.31 15.04 15.58
CA SER A 106 21.71 15.30 15.84
C SER A 106 22.19 14.77 17.20
N THR A 107 23.38 14.18 17.23
CA THR A 107 24.11 13.83 18.46
C THR A 107 25.32 14.73 18.65
N LEU A 108 25.73 14.99 19.90
CA LEU A 108 26.91 15.78 20.24
C LEU A 108 27.79 15.02 21.24
N ILE A 109 28.95 14.58 20.79
CA ILE A 109 29.91 13.84 21.61
C ILE A 109 31.09 14.74 21.95
N ALA A 110 31.32 14.94 23.25
CA ALA A 110 32.57 15.49 23.76
C ALA A 110 33.48 14.33 24.22
N ALA A 111 34.66 14.22 23.63
CA ALA A 111 35.66 13.23 24.02
C ALA A 111 36.88 13.95 24.62
N ASN A 112 37.35 13.46 25.76
CA ASN A 112 38.55 13.98 26.43
C ASN A 112 39.44 12.81 26.90
N ALA A 113 40.74 12.93 26.68
CA ALA A 113 41.74 12.02 27.19
C ALA A 113 42.93 12.78 27.74
N THR A 114 43.41 12.39 28.92
CA THR A 114 44.59 12.95 29.56
C THR A 114 45.68 11.89 29.63
N ALA A 115 46.90 12.26 29.26
CA ALA A 115 48.08 11.41 29.42
C ALA A 115 49.25 12.24 29.97
N ALA A 116 50.17 11.59 30.69
CA ALA A 116 51.37 12.25 31.22
C ALA A 116 52.62 11.41 30.93
N SER A 117 53.71 12.08 30.56
CA SER A 117 55.02 11.44 30.45
C SER A 117 55.61 11.19 31.85
N PRO A 118 56.59 10.29 32.01
CA PRO A 118 57.51 10.39 33.13
C PRO A 118 58.32 11.71 33.05
N PRO A 119 59.03 12.11 34.12
CA PRO A 119 60.05 13.16 34.03
C PRO A 119 61.07 12.84 32.94
N LEU A 120 61.48 13.85 32.18
CA LEU A 120 62.41 13.72 31.06
C LEU A 120 63.80 14.19 31.48
N GLY A 121 64.83 13.51 30.95
CA GLY A 121 66.23 13.89 31.11
C GLY A 121 66.53 15.26 30.48
N ALA A 122 67.73 15.78 30.73
CA ALA A 122 68.24 16.94 29.99
C ALA A 122 68.47 16.58 28.52
N SER A 123 68.33 17.57 27.64
CA SER A 123 68.52 17.41 26.20
C SER A 123 69.88 16.77 25.89
N ASP A 124 69.88 15.70 25.10
CA ASP A 124 71.10 15.09 24.58
C ASP A 124 71.44 15.52 23.15
N GLY A 125 70.54 16.29 22.52
CA GLY A 125 70.67 16.83 21.17
C GLY A 125 70.35 15.84 20.05
N ILE A 126 69.72 14.70 20.36
CA ILE A 126 69.32 13.68 19.41
C ILE A 126 67.79 13.54 19.37
N ASP A 127 67.20 14.15 18.35
CA ASP A 127 65.76 14.11 18.10
C ASP A 127 65.16 12.70 18.13
N GLY A 128 64.06 12.54 18.88
CA GLY A 128 63.23 11.33 18.86
C GLY A 128 63.78 10.14 19.64
N SER A 129 64.77 10.32 20.51
CA SER A 129 65.38 9.23 21.29
C SER A 129 65.96 9.70 22.62
N GLY A 130 66.60 8.80 23.37
CA GLY A 130 67.31 9.19 24.58
C GLY A 130 66.40 9.37 25.81
N PRO A 131 66.97 9.86 26.94
CA PRO A 131 66.27 10.04 28.21
C PRO A 131 65.34 11.27 28.23
N ASP A 132 65.49 12.18 27.28
CA ASP A 132 64.74 13.42 27.05
C ASP A 132 63.52 13.26 26.13
N PHE A 133 63.35 12.09 25.51
CA PHE A 133 62.22 11.76 24.63
C PHE A 133 61.17 10.88 25.32
N PHE A 134 59.90 11.11 24.99
CA PHE A 134 58.81 10.20 25.34
C PHE A 134 57.76 10.09 24.24
N ASP A 135 57.42 8.85 23.90
CA ASP A 135 56.34 8.50 23.00
C ASP A 135 55.09 8.11 23.80
N PHE A 136 54.02 8.91 23.69
CA PHE A 136 52.73 8.59 24.29
C PHE A 136 52.01 7.45 23.54
N GLY A 137 52.51 7.04 22.38
CA GLY A 137 51.82 6.18 21.45
C GLY A 137 50.57 6.88 20.91
N THR A 138 49.53 6.10 20.66
CA THR A 138 48.22 6.63 20.26
C THR A 138 47.39 6.95 21.48
N VAL A 139 47.17 8.24 21.72
CA VAL A 139 46.24 8.74 22.73
C VAL A 139 44.84 8.69 22.16
N VAL A 140 43.90 8.15 22.93
CA VAL A 140 42.53 7.86 22.49
C VAL A 140 41.53 8.44 23.47
N ALA A 141 40.51 9.13 22.94
CA ALA A 141 39.33 9.56 23.66
C ALA A 141 38.09 8.96 22.98
N ASP A 142 37.43 8.04 23.67
CA ASP A 142 36.18 7.43 23.20
C ASP A 142 34.97 8.20 23.77
N GLY A 143 33.86 8.22 23.02
CA GLY A 143 32.64 8.86 23.47
C GLY A 143 31.41 8.33 22.73
N THR A 144 30.27 8.37 23.40
CA THR A 144 29.00 7.87 22.86
C THR A 144 27.90 8.88 23.09
N ASP A 145 26.92 8.92 22.19
CA ASP A 145 25.71 9.71 22.37
C ASP A 145 24.53 9.07 21.62
N THR A 146 23.31 9.46 21.97
CA THR A 146 22.08 8.93 21.37
C THR A 146 21.02 10.01 21.30
N ALA A 147 20.37 10.12 20.15
CA ALA A 147 19.24 11.01 19.92
C ALA A 147 18.05 10.22 19.36
N ALA A 148 16.82 10.60 19.71
CA ALA A 148 15.61 9.95 19.19
C ALA A 148 14.53 10.97 18.82
N ILE A 149 13.71 10.64 17.82
CA ILE A 149 12.53 11.40 17.41
C ILE A 149 11.32 10.47 17.24
N MET A 150 10.13 11.03 17.50
CA MET A 150 8.84 10.34 17.37
C MET A 150 7.89 11.07 16.40
N SER A 151 8.36 12.11 15.71
CA SER A 151 7.56 12.97 14.81
C SER A 151 8.38 13.36 13.59
N GLY A 152 7.71 13.63 12.46
CA GLY A 152 8.41 13.91 11.20
C GLY A 152 9.07 12.67 10.60
N LEU A 153 8.55 11.49 10.93
CA LEU A 153 9.13 10.19 10.59
C LEU A 153 9.11 9.89 9.09
N ASP A 154 8.21 10.53 8.33
CA ASP A 154 8.10 10.39 6.87
C ASP A 154 9.41 10.70 6.13
N ALA A 155 10.26 11.56 6.71
CA ALA A 155 11.58 11.88 6.15
C ALA A 155 12.56 10.69 6.13
N PHE A 156 12.26 9.64 6.90
CA PHE A 156 13.10 8.45 7.06
C PHE A 156 12.59 7.24 6.27
N ILE A 157 11.40 7.35 5.67
CA ILE A 157 10.73 6.25 4.96
C ILE A 157 11.05 6.32 3.46
N GLY A 158 11.09 5.14 2.82
CA GLY A 158 11.13 5.00 1.38
C GLY A 158 12.41 4.33 0.86
N PRO A 159 12.61 4.26 -0.46
CA PRO A 159 13.74 3.55 -1.05
C PRO A 159 15.07 4.31 -0.91
N GLY A 160 16.17 3.56 -0.84
CA GLY A 160 17.53 4.10 -0.87
C GLY A 160 18.10 4.45 0.51
N THR A 161 19.00 5.43 0.55
CA THR A 161 19.75 5.79 1.76
C THR A 161 19.43 7.21 2.26
N LEU A 162 19.80 7.46 3.51
CA LEU A 162 19.94 8.74 4.16
C LEU A 162 21.41 8.93 4.49
N ASP A 163 21.91 10.12 4.21
CA ASP A 163 23.30 10.46 4.49
C ASP A 163 23.38 11.06 5.89
N ALA A 164 23.94 10.31 6.84
CA ALA A 164 24.36 10.88 8.12
C ALA A 164 25.70 11.61 7.91
N VAL A 165 25.79 12.86 8.34
CA VAL A 165 27.03 13.65 8.21
C VAL A 165 27.72 13.67 9.56
N ALA A 166 28.83 12.95 9.67
CA ALA A 166 29.71 12.99 10.81
C ALA A 166 30.77 14.07 10.59
N PHE A 167 30.85 15.06 11.46
CA PHE A 167 31.85 16.12 11.39
C PHE A 167 32.35 16.45 12.78
N GLY A 168 33.62 16.81 12.89
CA GLY A 168 34.23 17.02 14.19
C GLY A 168 35.40 17.98 14.15
N SER A 169 35.69 18.51 15.32
CA SER A 169 36.88 19.30 15.59
C SER A 169 37.63 18.68 16.76
N GLY A 170 38.95 18.78 16.71
CA GLY A 170 39.83 18.31 17.75
C GLY A 170 40.74 19.44 18.21
N SER A 171 41.10 19.42 19.49
CA SER A 171 42.09 20.31 20.07
C SER A 171 42.96 19.51 21.02
N PHE A 172 44.24 19.86 21.09
CA PHE A 172 45.16 19.33 22.07
C PHE A 172 45.76 20.48 22.88
N ALA A 173 46.01 20.23 24.15
CA ALA A 173 46.69 21.15 25.04
C ALA A 173 47.83 20.40 25.74
N LEU A 174 48.99 21.04 25.85
CA LEU A 174 50.12 20.52 26.62
C LEU A 174 50.42 21.46 27.78
N SER A 175 50.88 20.88 28.88
CA SER A 175 51.39 21.63 30.02
C SER A 175 52.69 21.01 30.51
N GLY A 176 53.67 21.86 30.78
CA GLY A 176 55.03 21.53 31.16
C GLY A 176 55.79 22.80 31.55
N THR A 177 57.00 22.66 32.08
CA THR A 177 57.80 23.80 32.57
C THR A 177 59.20 23.90 31.94
N ALA A 178 59.51 23.04 30.97
CA ALA A 178 60.77 23.05 30.24
C ALA A 178 60.56 23.47 28.77
N ALA A 179 61.66 23.77 28.08
CA ALA A 179 61.63 23.89 26.62
C ALA A 179 61.33 22.50 26.04
N THR A 180 60.29 22.38 25.22
CA THR A 180 59.80 21.07 24.74
C THR A 180 59.33 21.19 23.31
N SER A 181 59.79 20.30 22.43
CA SER A 181 59.21 20.10 21.11
C SER A 181 58.14 19.00 21.19
N VAL A 182 57.08 19.16 20.39
CA VAL A 182 55.92 18.27 20.42
C VAL A 182 55.52 17.94 18.99
N MET A 183 55.39 16.66 18.69
CA MET A 183 54.87 16.19 17.41
C MET A 183 53.52 15.53 17.63
N VAL A 184 52.49 16.07 16.98
CA VAL A 184 51.14 15.48 16.93
C VAL A 184 50.87 15.03 15.50
N SER A 185 50.54 13.75 15.33
CA SER A 185 50.25 13.16 14.02
C SER A 185 49.02 12.26 14.09
N ASN A 186 48.47 11.90 12.93
CA ASN A 186 47.29 11.03 12.82
C ASN A 186 46.11 11.50 13.70
N PHE A 187 45.86 12.81 13.73
CA PHE A 187 44.75 13.36 14.50
C PHE A 187 43.43 13.07 13.77
N MET A 188 42.73 12.03 14.20
CA MET A 188 41.61 11.41 13.49
C MET A 188 40.38 11.34 14.38
N ALA A 189 39.21 11.44 13.77
CA ALA A 189 37.96 10.94 14.31
C ALA A 189 37.57 9.66 13.57
N SER A 190 37.03 8.69 14.31
CA SER A 190 36.49 7.44 13.77
C SER A 190 35.37 6.94 14.66
N GLY A 191 34.59 5.98 14.19
CA GLY A 191 33.52 5.42 14.97
C GLY A 191 32.51 4.66 14.14
N LYS A 192 31.33 4.48 14.73
CA LYS A 192 30.16 3.90 14.07
C LYS A 192 28.91 4.73 14.35
N VAL A 193 28.07 4.80 13.35
CA VAL A 193 26.74 5.40 13.42
C VAL A 193 25.73 4.27 13.26
N THR A 194 24.80 4.16 14.19
CA THR A 194 23.71 3.19 14.14
C THR A 194 22.39 3.94 14.09
N VAL A 195 21.61 3.74 13.03
CA VAL A 195 20.19 4.12 13.02
C VAL A 195 19.36 2.92 13.46
N VAL A 196 18.43 3.16 14.37
CA VAL A 196 17.51 2.17 14.91
C VAL A 196 16.10 2.64 14.59
N TYR A 197 15.34 1.81 13.89
CA TYR A 197 13.94 2.03 13.60
C TYR A 197 13.09 1.16 14.50
N ARG A 198 12.19 1.78 15.25
CA ARG A 198 11.15 1.06 15.99
C ARG A 198 9.83 1.22 15.27
N TYR A 199 9.16 0.11 15.03
CA TYR A 199 7.95 0.07 14.24
C TYR A 199 6.94 -0.91 14.81
N ARG A 200 5.69 -0.77 14.39
CA ARG A 200 4.65 -1.77 14.64
C ARG A 200 4.24 -2.39 13.32
N LEU A 201 3.82 -3.64 13.37
CA LEU A 201 3.21 -4.32 12.23
C LEU A 201 1.73 -3.95 12.17
N VAL A 202 1.23 -3.74 10.95
CA VAL A 202 -0.18 -3.63 10.64
C VAL A 202 -0.62 -4.97 10.07
N PRO A 203 -1.61 -5.64 10.70
CA PRO A 203 -2.12 -6.89 10.17
C PRO A 203 -2.71 -6.67 8.78
N THR A 204 -2.53 -7.67 7.92
CA THR A 204 -3.12 -7.69 6.59
C THR A 204 -4.35 -8.59 6.56
N GLY A 205 -5.20 -8.39 5.55
CA GLY A 205 -6.42 -9.17 5.34
C GLY A 205 -6.84 -9.11 3.87
N ALA A 206 -7.77 -9.99 3.50
CA ALA A 206 -8.30 -10.05 2.15
C ALA A 206 -9.07 -8.76 1.83
N CYS A 207 -8.75 -8.16 0.68
CA CYS A 207 -9.42 -7.01 0.13
C CYS A 207 -10.10 -7.42 -1.17
N CYS A 208 -11.44 -7.41 -1.19
CA CYS A 208 -12.24 -7.81 -2.34
C CYS A 208 -12.60 -6.59 -3.20
N PHE A 209 -12.44 -6.72 -4.50
CA PHE A 209 -12.90 -5.73 -5.49
C PHE A 209 -14.17 -6.24 -6.19
N SER A 210 -14.89 -5.33 -6.85
CA SER A 210 -16.15 -5.65 -7.54
C SER A 210 -15.97 -6.56 -8.75
N ASP A 211 -14.76 -6.61 -9.33
CA ASP A 211 -14.40 -7.50 -10.43
C ASP A 211 -14.06 -8.93 -9.97
N GLY A 212 -14.21 -9.21 -8.68
CA GLY A 212 -13.87 -10.50 -8.06
C GLY A 212 -12.40 -10.70 -7.77
N SER A 213 -11.53 -9.75 -8.11
CA SER A 213 -10.14 -9.80 -7.70
C SER A 213 -10.01 -9.63 -6.19
N CYS A 214 -8.99 -10.30 -5.64
CA CYS A 214 -8.66 -10.24 -4.23
C CYS A 214 -7.17 -9.98 -4.05
N VAL A 215 -6.83 -9.02 -3.19
CA VAL A 215 -5.45 -8.77 -2.78
C VAL A 215 -5.33 -8.82 -1.26
N LEU A 216 -4.20 -9.34 -0.78
CA LEU A 216 -3.88 -9.25 0.64
C LEU A 216 -3.22 -7.90 0.91
N THR A 217 -3.86 -7.05 1.70
CA THR A 217 -3.35 -5.72 2.03
C THR A 217 -3.84 -5.26 3.40
N THR A 218 -3.46 -4.06 3.83
CA THR A 218 -3.98 -3.44 5.07
C THR A 218 -5.38 -2.87 4.82
N ASP A 219 -6.19 -2.72 5.86
CA ASP A 219 -7.53 -2.11 5.77
C ASP A 219 -7.49 -0.73 5.09
N ALA A 220 -6.58 0.15 5.53
CA ALA A 220 -6.43 1.48 4.96
C ALA A 220 -6.11 1.45 3.46
N ASN A 221 -5.20 0.57 3.02
CA ASN A 221 -4.89 0.43 1.60
C ASN A 221 -6.04 -0.20 0.81
N CYS A 222 -6.80 -1.11 1.41
CA CYS A 222 -7.96 -1.72 0.77
C CYS A 222 -9.03 -0.67 0.45
N VAL A 223 -9.39 0.14 1.46
CA VAL A 223 -10.37 1.23 1.31
C VAL A 223 -9.86 2.28 0.32
N ALA A 224 -8.58 2.63 0.38
CA ALA A 224 -7.98 3.58 -0.57
C ALA A 224 -8.01 3.09 -2.02
N ALA A 225 -7.93 1.76 -2.23
CA ALA A 225 -8.04 1.14 -3.54
C ALA A 225 -9.50 0.95 -4.00
N GLY A 226 -10.50 1.30 -3.18
CA GLY A 226 -11.92 1.11 -3.49
C GLY A 226 -12.44 -0.31 -3.29
N GLY A 227 -11.69 -1.15 -2.56
CA GLY A 227 -12.12 -2.50 -2.20
C GLY A 227 -12.86 -2.57 -0.86
N VAL A 228 -13.39 -3.75 -0.56
CA VAL A 228 -14.05 -4.08 0.71
C VAL A 228 -13.14 -5.00 1.52
N TYR A 229 -12.68 -4.51 2.67
CA TYR A 229 -11.82 -5.26 3.57
C TYR A 229 -12.60 -6.32 4.34
N GLN A 230 -12.12 -7.55 4.34
CA GLN A 230 -12.83 -8.72 4.88
C GLN A 230 -12.45 -9.04 6.33
N GLY A 231 -11.57 -8.24 6.93
CA GLY A 231 -11.10 -8.38 8.30
C GLY A 231 -9.65 -8.85 8.38
N GLU A 232 -9.04 -8.61 9.54
CA GLU A 232 -7.64 -8.97 9.80
C GLU A 232 -7.41 -10.49 9.69
N ALA A 233 -6.24 -10.87 9.20
CA ALA A 233 -5.80 -12.26 9.02
C ALA A 233 -6.72 -13.12 8.13
N THR A 234 -7.61 -12.51 7.36
CA THR A 234 -8.37 -13.20 6.31
C THR A 234 -7.50 -13.40 5.06
N ASP A 235 -7.71 -14.51 4.36
CA ASP A 235 -6.91 -14.89 3.18
C ASP A 235 -7.78 -14.93 1.92
N CYS A 236 -7.25 -14.42 0.81
CA CYS A 236 -7.93 -14.41 -0.49
C CYS A 236 -8.26 -15.81 -1.03
N GLY A 237 -7.56 -16.86 -0.58
CA GLY A 237 -7.87 -18.25 -0.94
C GLY A 237 -9.04 -18.85 -0.17
N VAL A 238 -9.55 -18.17 0.86
CA VAL A 238 -10.67 -18.64 1.70
C VAL A 238 -11.88 -17.71 1.58
N VAL A 239 -11.66 -16.41 1.46
CA VAL A 239 -12.75 -15.43 1.32
C VAL A 239 -13.35 -15.54 -0.08
N ALA A 240 -14.67 -15.75 -0.14
CA ALA A 240 -15.44 -15.62 -1.35
C ALA A 240 -15.67 -14.12 -1.64
N CYS A 241 -14.81 -13.54 -2.47
CA CYS A 241 -15.06 -12.21 -3.01
C CYS A 241 -16.25 -12.24 -3.99
N PRO A 242 -16.98 -11.12 -4.17
CA PRO A 242 -18.07 -11.05 -5.14
C PRO A 242 -17.55 -11.45 -6.52
N GLN A 243 -18.09 -12.51 -7.10
CA GLN A 243 -17.72 -12.87 -8.47
C GLN A 243 -18.59 -12.09 -9.45
N PRO A 244 -18.05 -11.69 -10.61
CA PRO A 244 -18.86 -11.15 -11.67
C PRO A 244 -19.81 -12.23 -12.20
N GLY A 245 -20.98 -11.79 -12.68
CA GLY A 245 -21.95 -12.66 -13.33
C GLY A 245 -22.75 -11.91 -14.38
N ALA A 246 -23.46 -12.65 -15.22
CA ALA A 246 -24.33 -12.07 -16.23
C ALA A 246 -25.52 -11.39 -15.56
N CYS A 247 -25.81 -10.16 -16.00
CA CYS A 247 -27.01 -9.43 -15.61
C CYS A 247 -27.96 -9.32 -16.80
N CYS A 248 -29.13 -9.96 -16.70
CA CYS A 248 -30.16 -9.90 -17.73
C CYS A 248 -31.15 -8.79 -17.46
N PHE A 249 -31.37 -7.92 -18.44
CA PHE A 249 -32.36 -6.85 -18.35
C PHE A 249 -33.68 -7.24 -19.03
N PRO A 250 -34.80 -6.57 -18.67
CA PRO A 250 -36.13 -6.86 -19.22
C PRO A 250 -36.25 -6.61 -20.74
N ASP A 251 -35.36 -5.81 -21.33
CA ASP A 251 -35.30 -5.56 -22.78
C ASP A 251 -34.55 -6.65 -23.55
N GLY A 252 -34.08 -7.69 -22.85
CA GLY A 252 -33.28 -8.79 -23.39
C GLY A 252 -31.82 -8.46 -23.58
N SER A 253 -31.38 -7.25 -23.22
CA SER A 253 -29.96 -6.95 -23.14
C SER A 253 -29.31 -7.74 -21.99
N CYS A 254 -28.07 -8.16 -22.25
CA CYS A 254 -27.24 -8.82 -21.26
C CYS A 254 -25.98 -8.00 -21.08
N VAL A 255 -25.69 -7.60 -19.85
CA VAL A 255 -24.43 -6.96 -19.51
C VAL A 255 -23.56 -7.98 -18.80
N ALA A 256 -22.54 -8.45 -19.52
CA ALA A 256 -21.41 -9.17 -18.94
C ALA A 256 -20.43 -8.10 -18.54
N ALA A 257 -20.54 -7.59 -17.32
CA ALA A 257 -19.55 -6.69 -16.80
C ALA A 257 -18.68 -7.47 -15.82
N ALA A 258 -17.43 -7.66 -16.20
CA ALA A 258 -16.35 -7.67 -15.24
C ALA A 258 -16.61 -6.51 -14.26
N GLY A 259 -17.10 -6.81 -13.06
CA GLY A 259 -17.39 -5.79 -12.05
C GLY A 259 -18.83 -5.63 -11.56
N ILE A 260 -19.85 -6.31 -12.12
CA ILE A 260 -21.22 -6.25 -11.57
C ILE A 260 -21.47 -7.49 -10.71
N GLY A 261 -21.44 -7.29 -9.39
CA GLY A 261 -21.94 -8.27 -8.42
C GLY A 261 -23.47 -8.32 -8.43
N GLY A 262 -24.05 -9.31 -7.73
CA GLY A 262 -25.51 -9.49 -7.68
C GLY A 262 -26.29 -8.25 -7.19
N ASP A 263 -25.71 -7.49 -6.25
CA ASP A 263 -26.32 -6.27 -5.71
C ASP A 263 -26.36 -5.15 -6.77
N ASP A 264 -25.27 -4.97 -7.52
CA ASP A 264 -25.19 -3.97 -8.60
C ASP A 264 -26.14 -4.31 -9.75
N CYS A 265 -26.27 -5.60 -10.09
CA CYS A 265 -27.22 -6.05 -11.13
C CYS A 265 -28.67 -5.75 -10.73
N THR A 266 -29.01 -6.03 -9.47
CA THR A 266 -30.35 -5.77 -8.93
C THR A 266 -30.62 -4.27 -8.83
N ALA A 267 -29.63 -3.47 -8.41
CA ALA A 267 -29.71 -2.02 -8.35
C ALA A 267 -29.90 -1.38 -9.74
N ALA A 268 -29.32 -2.00 -10.78
CA ALA A 268 -29.52 -1.59 -12.18
C ALA A 268 -30.89 -2.00 -12.76
N GLY A 269 -31.70 -2.78 -12.04
CA GLY A 269 -33.01 -3.26 -12.50
C GLY A 269 -32.93 -4.52 -13.37
N GLY A 270 -31.81 -5.23 -13.34
CA GLY A 270 -31.63 -6.53 -13.99
C GLY A 270 -31.84 -7.71 -13.04
N VAL A 271 -31.80 -8.92 -13.62
CA VAL A 271 -31.85 -10.20 -12.91
C VAL A 271 -30.48 -10.85 -12.99
N TYR A 272 -29.85 -11.05 -11.83
CA TYR A 272 -28.54 -11.67 -11.71
C TYR A 272 -28.63 -13.17 -11.98
N GLN A 273 -27.71 -13.69 -12.79
CA GLN A 273 -27.78 -15.06 -13.32
C GLN A 273 -26.88 -16.03 -12.56
N GLY A 274 -26.16 -15.52 -11.56
CA GLY A 274 -25.24 -16.27 -10.73
C GLY A 274 -23.78 -15.93 -11.02
N ASP A 275 -22.94 -16.21 -10.04
CA ASP A 275 -21.49 -16.05 -10.11
C ASP A 275 -20.89 -16.87 -11.26
N ASP A 276 -19.83 -16.35 -11.88
CA ASP A 276 -19.09 -16.97 -12.98
C ASP A 276 -19.93 -17.27 -14.24
N THR A 277 -21.10 -16.63 -14.38
CA THR A 277 -21.91 -16.70 -15.60
C THR A 277 -21.53 -15.59 -16.58
N ASP A 278 -21.51 -15.91 -17.88
CA ASP A 278 -21.32 -14.93 -18.94
C ASP A 278 -22.58 -14.76 -19.80
N CYS A 279 -22.66 -13.64 -20.51
CA CYS A 279 -23.79 -13.37 -21.42
C CYS A 279 -23.81 -14.27 -22.66
N ALA A 280 -22.73 -15.00 -22.94
CA ALA A 280 -22.68 -15.92 -24.07
C ALA A 280 -23.38 -17.26 -23.75
N GLY A 281 -23.33 -17.68 -22.49
CA GLY A 281 -23.91 -18.91 -21.96
C GLY A 281 -25.29 -18.73 -21.34
N VAL A 282 -25.71 -17.50 -21.05
CA VAL A 282 -27.02 -17.20 -20.45
C VAL A 282 -28.03 -16.77 -21.52
N ALA A 283 -29.19 -17.42 -21.52
CA ALA A 283 -30.35 -17.00 -22.30
C ALA A 283 -31.16 -15.95 -21.51
N CYS A 284 -30.90 -14.67 -21.75
CA CYS A 284 -31.71 -13.60 -21.17
C CYS A 284 -33.14 -13.61 -21.75
N PRO A 285 -34.14 -13.10 -20.98
CA PRO A 285 -35.51 -12.99 -21.45
C PRO A 285 -35.54 -12.23 -22.78
N GLN A 286 -36.10 -12.82 -23.82
CA GLN A 286 -36.26 -12.11 -25.09
C GLN A 286 -37.59 -11.35 -25.10
N PRO A 287 -37.62 -10.11 -25.59
CA PRO A 287 -38.85 -9.37 -25.77
C PRO A 287 -39.77 -10.06 -26.78
N GLY A 288 -41.07 -9.76 -26.74
CA GLY A 288 -42.08 -10.32 -27.63
C GLY A 288 -43.38 -9.52 -27.62
N ALA A 289 -44.16 -9.56 -28.69
CA ALA A 289 -45.43 -8.85 -28.77
C ALA A 289 -46.45 -9.45 -27.78
N CYS A 290 -47.07 -8.58 -27.00
CA CYS A 290 -48.20 -8.92 -26.13
C CYS A 290 -49.46 -8.29 -26.73
N CYS A 291 -50.38 -9.12 -27.20
CA CYS A 291 -51.63 -8.67 -27.80
C CYS A 291 -52.76 -8.64 -26.78
N PHE A 292 -53.46 -7.51 -26.67
CA PHE A 292 -54.62 -7.38 -25.81
C PHE A 292 -55.94 -7.56 -26.58
N ALA A 293 -57.02 -7.81 -25.85
CA ALA A 293 -58.33 -8.10 -26.43
C ALA A 293 -58.93 -6.91 -27.20
N ASP A 294 -58.52 -5.69 -26.87
CA ASP A 294 -58.92 -4.45 -27.55
C ASP A 294 -58.16 -4.18 -28.87
N GLY A 295 -57.25 -5.07 -29.27
CA GLY A 295 -56.41 -4.94 -30.45
C GLY A 295 -55.14 -4.12 -30.25
N SER A 296 -54.91 -3.59 -29.04
CA SER A 296 -53.64 -2.96 -28.71
C SER A 296 -52.53 -4.00 -28.60
N CYS A 297 -51.31 -3.57 -28.92
CA CYS A 297 -50.10 -4.37 -28.81
C CYS A 297 -49.07 -3.62 -27.97
N ALA A 298 -48.51 -4.29 -26.98
CA ALA A 298 -47.34 -3.80 -26.26
C ALA A 298 -46.13 -4.65 -26.67
N LEU A 299 -45.05 -4.00 -27.11
CA LEU A 299 -43.77 -4.66 -27.33
C LEU A 299 -43.23 -5.03 -25.95
N ALA A 300 -42.97 -6.30 -25.68
CA ALA A 300 -42.48 -6.71 -24.37
C ALA A 300 -41.00 -6.36 -24.18
N GLY A 301 -40.65 -5.08 -24.17
CA GLY A 301 -39.48 -4.59 -23.43
C GLY A 301 -39.76 -4.42 -21.93
N VAL A 302 -40.88 -4.97 -21.43
CA VAL A 302 -41.36 -4.72 -20.06
C VAL A 302 -41.88 -6.00 -19.37
N ILE A 303 -42.09 -7.09 -20.09
CA ILE A 303 -43.06 -8.08 -19.64
C ILE A 303 -42.67 -9.44 -20.23
N GLY A 304 -41.96 -10.29 -19.49
CA GLY A 304 -41.73 -11.67 -19.93
C GLY A 304 -43.06 -12.36 -20.25
N GLY A 305 -43.06 -13.54 -20.89
CA GLY A 305 -44.32 -14.26 -21.20
C GLY A 305 -45.28 -14.39 -20.00
N ALA A 306 -44.75 -14.47 -18.78
CA ALA A 306 -45.50 -14.46 -17.52
C ALA A 306 -46.21 -13.13 -17.22
N ASP A 307 -45.52 -12.00 -17.42
CA ASP A 307 -46.10 -10.69 -17.19
C ASP A 307 -47.19 -10.39 -18.24
N CYS A 308 -47.06 -10.91 -19.48
CA CYS A 308 -48.01 -10.60 -20.56
C CYS A 308 -49.37 -11.23 -20.26
N VAL A 309 -49.32 -12.46 -19.75
CA VAL A 309 -50.49 -13.15 -19.20
C VAL A 309 -51.03 -12.42 -17.97
N THR A 310 -50.16 -11.94 -17.06
CA THR A 310 -50.57 -11.13 -15.89
C THR A 310 -51.29 -9.84 -16.29
N ALA A 311 -50.86 -9.19 -17.37
CA ALA A 311 -51.49 -7.99 -17.92
C ALA A 311 -52.79 -8.29 -18.69
N GLY A 312 -53.20 -9.56 -18.81
CA GLY A 312 -54.42 -9.96 -19.54
C GLY A 312 -54.25 -10.01 -21.06
N GLY A 313 -53.00 -10.04 -21.55
CA GLY A 313 -52.67 -10.20 -22.96
C GLY A 313 -52.33 -11.65 -23.34
N VAL A 314 -52.19 -11.87 -24.65
CA VAL A 314 -51.72 -13.13 -25.24
C VAL A 314 -50.32 -12.91 -25.78
N TYR A 315 -49.35 -13.64 -25.23
CA TYR A 315 -47.94 -13.58 -25.64
C TYR A 315 -47.73 -14.28 -26.98
N GLN A 316 -47.05 -13.60 -27.91
CA GLN A 316 -46.93 -14.04 -29.31
C GLN A 316 -45.59 -14.74 -29.61
N GLY A 317 -44.83 -15.03 -28.55
CA GLY A 317 -43.51 -15.66 -28.63
C GLY A 317 -42.37 -14.65 -28.58
N ASN A 318 -41.18 -15.17 -28.30
CA ASN A 318 -39.95 -14.38 -28.27
C ASN A 318 -39.64 -13.80 -29.65
N ASP A 319 -39.00 -12.63 -29.67
CA ASP A 319 -38.56 -11.88 -30.86
C ASP A 319 -39.71 -11.43 -31.78
N SER A 320 -40.96 -11.52 -31.31
CA SER A 320 -42.13 -11.05 -32.05
C SER A 320 -42.31 -9.54 -31.84
N ASP A 321 -42.56 -8.79 -32.93
CA ASP A 321 -42.70 -7.33 -32.90
C ASP A 321 -44.15 -6.92 -33.15
N CYS A 322 -44.69 -6.00 -32.36
CA CYS A 322 -46.00 -5.39 -32.56
C CYS A 322 -46.19 -4.76 -33.95
N ALA A 323 -45.11 -4.37 -34.62
CA ALA A 323 -45.17 -3.86 -35.99
C ALA A 323 -45.48 -4.96 -37.04
N THR A 324 -45.23 -6.23 -36.71
CA THR A 324 -45.36 -7.36 -37.65
C THR A 324 -46.39 -8.40 -37.20
N VAL A 325 -46.63 -8.50 -35.90
CA VAL A 325 -47.63 -9.39 -35.34
C VAL A 325 -49.02 -8.82 -35.59
N ALA A 326 -49.85 -9.62 -36.24
CA ALA A 326 -51.27 -9.32 -36.39
C ALA A 326 -51.97 -9.54 -35.06
N CYS A 327 -51.99 -8.50 -34.21
CA CYS A 327 -52.77 -8.58 -33.00
C CYS A 327 -54.26 -8.67 -33.33
N PRO A 328 -55.01 -9.46 -32.57
CA PRO A 328 -56.43 -9.68 -32.81
C PRO A 328 -57.23 -8.38 -32.81
N GLN A 329 -57.86 -8.03 -33.93
CA GLN A 329 -58.59 -6.78 -34.05
C GLN A 329 -60.05 -6.93 -33.62
N PRO A 330 -60.64 -5.93 -32.93
CA PRO A 330 -62.07 -5.89 -32.66
C PRO A 330 -62.88 -5.94 -33.96
N GLY A 331 -64.10 -6.45 -33.87
CA GLY A 331 -65.02 -6.48 -35.02
C GLY A 331 -66.45 -6.21 -34.59
N ALA A 332 -67.26 -5.68 -35.50
CA ALA A 332 -68.65 -5.39 -35.24
C ALA A 332 -69.43 -6.67 -34.91
N CYS A 333 -70.26 -6.58 -33.88
CA CYS A 333 -71.18 -7.60 -33.46
C CYS A 333 -72.60 -7.09 -33.67
N CYS A 334 -73.35 -7.72 -34.57
CA CYS A 334 -74.73 -7.36 -34.84
C CYS A 334 -75.67 -8.24 -34.03
N PHE A 335 -76.53 -7.64 -33.22
CA PHE A 335 -77.54 -8.37 -32.45
C PHE A 335 -78.87 -8.47 -33.20
N PRO A 336 -79.74 -9.43 -32.84
CA PRO A 336 -81.04 -9.62 -33.49
C PRO A 336 -82.00 -8.42 -33.35
N ASP A 337 -81.78 -7.54 -32.37
CA ASP A 337 -82.55 -6.32 -32.13
C ASP A 337 -82.07 -5.12 -32.97
N GLY A 338 -81.11 -5.36 -33.88
CA GLY A 338 -80.51 -4.36 -34.76
C GLY A 338 -79.47 -3.48 -34.10
N SER A 339 -79.18 -3.69 -32.82
CA SER A 339 -78.06 -3.01 -32.16
C SER A 339 -76.72 -3.56 -32.65
N CYS A 340 -75.71 -2.70 -32.65
CA CYS A 340 -74.34 -3.08 -32.95
C CYS A 340 -73.42 -2.69 -31.79
N ALA A 341 -72.58 -3.64 -31.36
CA ALA A 341 -71.47 -3.36 -30.44
C ALA A 341 -70.14 -3.76 -31.08
N LEU A 342 -69.07 -3.04 -30.73
CA LEU A 342 -67.72 -3.50 -31.07
C LEU A 342 -67.40 -4.69 -30.16
N ALA A 343 -67.23 -5.88 -30.72
CA ALA A 343 -66.78 -7.03 -29.95
C ALA A 343 -65.31 -6.85 -29.61
N ALA A 344 -65.04 -6.44 -28.37
CA ALA A 344 -63.70 -6.35 -27.79
C ALA A 344 -63.09 -7.73 -27.49
N SER A 345 -63.63 -8.82 -28.03
CA SER A 345 -63.08 -10.17 -27.88
C SER A 345 -62.94 -10.85 -29.25
N ILE A 346 -61.80 -11.51 -29.40
CA ILE A 346 -61.24 -12.07 -30.63
C ILE A 346 -62.18 -13.11 -31.24
N GLY A 347 -62.32 -13.12 -32.57
CA GLY A 347 -63.06 -14.14 -33.31
C GLY A 347 -64.56 -14.14 -33.01
N GLY A 348 -65.06 -13.07 -32.40
CA GLY A 348 -66.46 -12.94 -32.05
C GLY A 348 -66.93 -13.89 -30.96
N ALA A 349 -66.04 -14.49 -30.16
CA ALA A 349 -66.47 -15.45 -29.13
C ALA A 349 -67.46 -14.81 -28.14
N GLY A 350 -67.15 -13.61 -27.63
CA GLY A 350 -68.08 -12.83 -26.81
C GLY A 350 -69.30 -12.32 -27.59
N CYS A 351 -69.14 -12.08 -28.90
CA CYS A 351 -70.25 -11.68 -29.77
C CYS A 351 -71.29 -12.80 -29.90
N VAL A 352 -70.84 -14.00 -30.25
CA VAL A 352 -71.68 -15.20 -30.39
C VAL A 352 -72.24 -15.63 -29.03
N ALA A 353 -71.45 -15.56 -27.95
CA ALA A 353 -71.94 -15.83 -26.60
C ALA A 353 -73.02 -14.83 -26.15
N GLY A 354 -72.93 -13.57 -26.59
CA GLY A 354 -73.96 -12.56 -26.40
C GLY A 354 -75.16 -12.69 -27.34
N GLY A 355 -75.19 -13.70 -28.21
CA GLY A 355 -76.28 -13.93 -29.17
C GLY A 355 -76.21 -13.06 -30.44
N GLY A 356 -75.07 -12.42 -30.69
CA GLY A 356 -74.82 -11.61 -31.89
C GLY A 356 -74.07 -12.37 -32.99
N VAL A 357 -74.08 -11.78 -34.19
CA VAL A 357 -73.35 -12.26 -35.37
C VAL A 357 -72.10 -11.40 -35.56
N TYR A 358 -70.94 -12.03 -35.50
CA TYR A 358 -69.64 -11.37 -35.69
C TYR A 358 -69.37 -11.11 -37.16
N GLN A 359 -69.07 -9.85 -37.50
CA GLN A 359 -68.92 -9.40 -38.88
C GLN A 359 -67.48 -9.51 -39.41
N GLY A 360 -66.57 -10.06 -38.61
CA GLY A 360 -65.15 -10.17 -38.93
C GLY A 360 -64.32 -9.05 -38.30
N ASN A 361 -63.01 -9.31 -38.19
CA ASN A 361 -62.02 -8.37 -37.67
C ASN A 361 -62.03 -7.06 -38.48
N ASP A 362 -61.67 -5.93 -37.84
CA ASP A 362 -61.60 -4.58 -38.44
C ASP A 362 -62.93 -4.01 -38.97
N THR A 363 -64.04 -4.70 -38.72
CA THR A 363 -65.35 -4.23 -39.13
C THR A 363 -65.91 -3.29 -38.06
N THR A 364 -66.21 -2.04 -38.41
CA THR A 364 -66.85 -1.10 -37.46
C THR A 364 -68.36 -1.24 -37.48
N CYS A 365 -69.04 -0.81 -36.41
CA CYS A 365 -70.51 -0.80 -36.38
C CYS A 365 -71.16 0.14 -37.41
N VAL A 366 -70.39 1.06 -38.00
CA VAL A 366 -70.85 1.91 -39.10
C VAL A 366 -70.73 1.19 -40.45
N ALA A 367 -69.70 0.35 -40.60
CA ALA A 367 -69.47 -0.43 -41.83
C ALA A 367 -70.27 -1.75 -41.85
N ALA A 368 -70.61 -2.30 -40.68
CA ALA A 368 -71.39 -3.51 -40.54
C ALA A 368 -72.86 -3.29 -40.93
N VAL A 369 -73.37 -4.18 -41.78
CA VAL A 369 -74.80 -4.24 -42.11
C VAL A 369 -75.49 -5.12 -41.06
N CYS A 370 -75.96 -4.50 -39.98
CA CYS A 370 -76.75 -5.20 -38.98
C CYS A 370 -78.24 -5.31 -39.40
N PRO A 371 -78.95 -6.36 -38.96
CA PRO A 371 -80.39 -6.47 -39.18
C PRO A 371 -81.08 -5.16 -38.75
N GLN A 372 -82.03 -4.68 -39.55
CA GLN A 372 -82.87 -3.52 -39.20
C GLN A 372 -84.15 -4.00 -38.52
#